data_AF-A0A949WVR7-F1
#
_entry.id   AF-A0A949WVR7-F1
#
_cell.length_a   1.000
_cell.length_b   1.000
_cell.length_c   1.000
_cell.angle_alpha   90.00
_cell.angle_beta   90.00
_cell.angle_gamma   90.00
#
_symmetry.space_group_name_H-M   'P 1'
#
loop_
_entity.id
_entity.type
_entity.pdbx_description
1 polymer ?
#
loop_
_entity_poly.entity_id
_entity_poly.type
_entity_poly.pdbx_seq_one_letter_code
_entity_poly.pdbx_strand_id
1 'polypeptide(L)'
;MGIPKKGSRKITVDGENFIWLIRRKATYSQTDYGIGCINIAVEHAEESGSKLVILTDKPHPKDWATTEVKPVVPSEVVSWINQAIKAGWQPKKSGKPFEFIVNS
;
A
#
# COMPACT_ATOMS: atom_id res chain seq x y z
N MET A 1 -2.03 13.55 -9.45
CA MET A 1 -2.16 13.65 -7.98
C MET A 1 -1.22 12.65 -7.33
N GLY A 2 -0.26 13.10 -6.50
CA GLY A 2 0.76 12.28 -5.83
C GLY A 2 0.33 11.80 -4.43
N ILE A 3 1.15 10.97 -3.81
CA ILE A 3 1.04 10.64 -2.38
C ILE A 3 1.30 11.93 -1.56
N PRO A 4 0.46 12.25 -0.56
CA PRO A 4 0.73 13.38 0.32
C PRO A 4 2.03 13.16 1.10
N LYS A 5 2.79 14.25 1.28
CA LYS A 5 4.04 14.23 2.09
C LYS A 5 3.79 13.88 3.57
N LYS A 6 2.58 14.16 4.08
CA LYS A 6 2.21 13.87 5.47
C LYS A 6 1.82 12.41 5.63
N GLY A 7 2.50 11.70 6.52
CA GLY A 7 2.21 10.29 6.84
C GLY A 7 2.77 9.30 5.82
N SER A 8 3.50 9.77 4.80
CA SER A 8 4.25 8.92 3.90
C SER A 8 5.66 8.64 4.43
N ARG A 9 6.20 7.50 4.02
CA ARG A 9 7.50 6.96 4.41
C ARG A 9 8.29 6.66 3.13
N LYS A 10 9.61 6.83 3.19
CA LYS A 10 10.51 6.44 2.10
C LYS A 10 10.98 5.00 2.31
N ILE A 11 11.20 4.29 1.22
CA ILE A 11 11.79 2.95 1.24
C ILE A 11 12.56 2.71 -0.05
N THR A 12 13.66 1.95 0.04
CA THR A 12 14.46 1.55 -1.12
C THR A 12 14.22 0.08 -1.38
N VAL A 13 13.91 -0.27 -2.64
CA VAL A 13 13.67 -1.64 -3.08
C VAL A 13 14.48 -1.87 -4.35
N ASP A 14 15.39 -2.85 -4.31
CA ASP A 14 16.28 -3.21 -5.42
C ASP A 14 17.01 -2.01 -6.06
N GLY A 15 17.40 -1.03 -5.22
CA GLY A 15 18.11 0.19 -5.65
C GLY A 15 17.22 1.35 -6.10
N GLU A 16 15.91 1.14 -6.23
CA GLU A 16 14.93 2.16 -6.60
C GLU A 16 14.25 2.75 -5.34
N ASN A 17 14.00 4.06 -5.36
CA ASN A 17 13.40 4.76 -4.23
C ASN A 17 11.88 4.89 -4.39
N PHE A 18 11.15 4.54 -3.34
CA PHE A 18 9.70 4.60 -3.30
C PHE A 18 9.21 5.42 -2.10
N ILE A 19 8.00 5.96 -2.26
CA ILE A 19 7.23 6.60 -1.20
C ILE A 19 5.99 5.75 -0.96
N TRP A 20 5.72 5.40 0.29
CA TRP A 20 4.54 4.62 0.66
C TRP A 20 3.78 5.21 1.83
N LEU A 21 2.47 4.94 1.92
CA LEU A 21 1.65 5.31 3.06
C LEU A 21 0.51 4.30 3.28
N ILE A 22 0.12 4.13 4.54
CA ILE A 22 -1.10 3.42 4.90
C ILE A 22 -2.30 4.35 4.66
N ARG A 23 -3.21 3.95 3.77
CA ARG A 23 -4.38 4.76 3.43
C ARG A 23 -5.36 4.78 4.62
N ARG A 24 -5.85 5.99 4.93
CA ARG A 24 -6.65 6.26 6.14
C ARG A 24 -8.08 5.72 6.10
N LYS A 25 -8.64 5.48 4.91
CA LYS A 25 -10.02 5.02 4.74
C LYS A 25 -9.97 3.58 4.20
N ALA A 26 -10.37 2.61 5.01
CA ALA A 26 -11.20 1.54 4.50
C ALA A 26 -12.41 2.22 3.83
N THR A 27 -12.82 1.80 2.63
CA THR A 27 -13.97 2.45 1.98
C THR A 27 -15.18 2.41 2.91
N TYR A 28 -16.08 3.39 2.84
CA TYR A 28 -17.19 3.54 3.80
C TYR A 28 -18.01 2.24 3.97
N SER A 29 -18.12 1.45 2.90
CA SER A 29 -18.74 0.11 2.86
C SER A 29 -17.93 -1.00 3.53
N GLN A 30 -16.68 -0.80 3.93
CA GLN A 30 -15.86 -1.81 4.61
C GLN A 30 -15.90 -1.63 6.13
N THR A 31 -16.00 -0.39 6.61
CA THR A 31 -16.04 -0.09 8.06
C THR A 31 -17.38 -0.42 8.71
N ASP A 32 -18.50 -0.28 7.98
CA ASP A 32 -19.83 -0.60 8.52
C ASP A 32 -20.06 -2.11 8.68
N TYR A 33 -19.31 -2.95 7.95
CA TYR A 33 -19.43 -4.41 8.00
C TYR A 33 -18.31 -5.08 8.80
N GLY A 34 -17.38 -4.33 9.39
CA GLY A 34 -16.31 -4.89 10.21
C GLY A 34 -15.22 -5.62 9.41
N ILE A 35 -15.07 -5.31 8.12
CA ILE A 35 -14.19 -6.02 7.16
C ILE A 35 -13.10 -5.11 6.58
N GLY A 36 -12.88 -3.95 7.19
CA GLY A 36 -11.84 -3.02 6.77
C GLY A 36 -10.46 -3.62 6.93
N CYS A 37 -9.74 -3.80 5.83
CA CYS A 37 -8.32 -4.18 5.85
C CYS A 37 -7.41 -3.00 5.52
N ILE A 38 -6.14 -3.11 5.90
CA ILE A 38 -5.13 -2.10 5.62
C ILE A 38 -4.81 -2.08 4.12
N ASN A 39 -4.95 -0.90 3.51
CA ASN A 39 -4.51 -0.64 2.14
C ASN A 39 -3.31 0.28 2.13
N ILE A 40 -2.31 -0.03 1.32
CA ILE A 40 -1.07 0.75 1.21
C ILE A 40 -0.99 1.33 -0.19
N ALA A 41 -0.71 2.63 -0.29
CA ALA A 41 -0.37 3.25 -1.56
C ALA A 41 1.15 3.38 -1.66
N VAL A 42 1.70 3.05 -2.83
CA VAL A 42 3.11 3.21 -3.16
C VAL A 42 3.24 3.94 -4.49
N GLU A 43 4.20 4.85 -4.59
CA GLU A 43 4.62 5.46 -5.85
C GLU A 43 6.15 5.62 -5.89
N HIS A 44 6.71 5.74 -7.09
CA HIS A 44 8.13 6.01 -7.27
C HIS A 44 8.49 7.40 -6.73
N ALA A 45 9.63 7.52 -6.04
CA ALA A 45 10.01 8.74 -5.32
C ALA A 45 10.53 9.84 -6.23
N GLU A 46 11.12 9.48 -7.37
CA GLU A 46 11.87 10.38 -8.25
C GLU A 46 11.18 10.60 -9.60
N GLU A 47 10.29 9.69 -9.99
CA GLU A 47 9.67 9.68 -11.31
C GLU A 47 8.16 9.55 -11.16
N SER A 48 7.42 10.23 -12.04
CA SER A 48 5.96 10.08 -12.08
C SER A 48 5.59 8.88 -12.93
N GLY A 49 4.76 7.99 -12.40
CA GLY A 49 4.27 6.83 -13.14
C GLY A 49 3.06 6.18 -12.48
N SER A 50 2.88 4.88 -12.71
CA SER A 50 1.77 4.10 -12.14
C SER A 50 1.95 3.93 -10.64
N LYS A 51 0.83 4.04 -9.92
CA LYS A 51 0.78 3.82 -8.46
C LYS A 51 0.48 2.36 -8.18
N LEU A 52 1.06 1.83 -7.11
CA LEU A 52 0.70 0.53 -6.58
C LEU A 52 -0.25 0.72 -5.39
N VAL A 53 -1.32 -0.08 -5.36
CA VAL A 53 -2.23 -0.21 -4.23
C VAL A 53 -2.12 -1.65 -3.73
N ILE A 54 -1.50 -1.82 -2.56
CA ILE A 54 -1.38 -3.13 -1.91
C ILE A 54 -2.62 -3.30 -1.03
N LEU A 55 -3.36 -4.38 -1.28
CA LEU A 55 -4.51 -4.81 -0.52
C LEU A 55 -4.04 -5.93 0.42
N THR A 56 -4.00 -5.65 1.71
CA THR A 56 -3.59 -6.65 2.72
C THR A 56 -4.81 -7.32 3.34
N ASP A 57 -4.59 -8.43 4.01
CA ASP A 57 -5.54 -9.12 4.89
C ASP A 57 -5.46 -8.62 6.36
N LYS A 58 -4.60 -7.64 6.65
CA LYS A 58 -4.44 -7.11 8.01
C LYS A 58 -5.65 -6.24 8.40
N PRO A 59 -6.31 -6.51 9.54
CA PRO A 59 -7.43 -5.70 10.01
C PRO A 59 -7.05 -4.24 10.22
N HIS A 60 -7.96 -3.34 9.85
CA HIS A 60 -7.73 -1.91 9.98
C HIS A 60 -7.94 -1.46 11.44
N PRO A 61 -6.99 -0.76 12.10
CA PRO A 61 -7.08 -0.43 13.53
C PRO A 61 -8.27 0.44 13.95
N LYS A 62 -8.96 1.05 12.98
CA LYS A 62 -10.16 1.89 13.21
C LYS A 62 -11.46 1.19 12.85
N ASP A 63 -11.38 -0.07 12.45
CA ASP A 63 -12.54 -0.91 12.26
C ASP A 63 -13.02 -1.42 13.63
N TRP A 64 -14.33 -1.38 13.87
CA TRP A 64 -14.92 -1.73 15.16
C TRP A 64 -14.77 -3.21 15.51
N ALA A 65 -14.63 -4.10 14.51
CA ALA A 65 -14.46 -5.53 14.68
C ALA A 65 -12.99 -5.95 14.88
N THR A 66 -12.04 -4.99 14.80
CA THR A 66 -10.61 -5.30 14.97
C THR A 66 -10.28 -5.56 16.44
N THR A 67 -10.01 -6.82 16.76
CA THR A 67 -9.60 -7.29 18.09
C THR A 67 -8.08 -7.29 18.29
N GLU A 68 -7.32 -7.51 17.21
CA GLU A 68 -5.86 -7.51 17.21
C GLU A 68 -5.32 -6.58 16.13
N VAL A 69 -4.44 -5.64 16.52
CA VAL A 69 -3.79 -4.73 15.58
C VAL A 69 -2.43 -5.29 15.18
N LYS A 70 -2.33 -5.76 13.94
CA LYS A 70 -1.05 -6.18 13.34
C LYS A 70 -0.44 -5.01 12.55
N PRO A 71 0.72 -4.48 12.96
CA PRO A 71 1.35 -3.39 12.23
C PRO A 71 1.85 -3.86 10.86
N VAL A 72 1.87 -2.96 9.89
CA VAL A 72 2.63 -3.14 8.65
C VAL A 72 4.06 -2.68 8.89
N VAL A 73 5.03 -3.56 8.68
CA VAL A 73 6.45 -3.24 8.85
C VAL A 73 7.12 -2.94 7.51
N PRO A 74 8.19 -2.12 7.48
CA PRO A 74 8.86 -1.78 6.22
C PRO A 74 9.36 -2.98 5.41
N SER A 75 9.84 -4.04 6.06
CA SER A 75 10.33 -5.25 5.38
C SER A 75 9.24 -5.97 4.58
N GLU A 76 8.00 -5.99 5.08
CA GLU A 76 6.84 -6.51 4.32
C GLU A 76 6.59 -5.66 3.08
N VAL A 77 6.63 -4.34 3.23
CA VAL A 77 6.44 -3.41 2.11
C VAL A 77 7.49 -3.61 1.03
N VAL A 78 8.78 -3.83 1.39
CA VAL A 78 9.83 -4.20 0.42
C VAL A 78 9.44 -5.47 -0.33
N SER A 79 9.05 -6.52 0.40
CA SER A 79 8.67 -7.81 -0.19
C SER A 79 7.49 -7.67 -1.16
N TRP A 80 6.44 -6.96 -0.76
CA TRP A 80 5.24 -6.77 -1.57
C TRP A 80 5.49 -5.91 -2.80
N ILE A 81 6.32 -4.87 -2.70
CA ILE A 81 6.77 -4.09 -3.87
C ILE A 81 7.49 -5.01 -4.86
N ASN A 82 8.43 -5.84 -4.39
CA ASN A 82 9.15 -6.77 -5.24
C ASN A 82 8.23 -7.80 -5.90
N GLN A 83 7.23 -8.30 -5.19
CA GLN A 83 6.23 -9.21 -5.75
C GLN A 83 5.35 -8.51 -6.81
N ALA A 84 4.92 -7.27 -6.56
CA ALA A 84 4.13 -6.50 -7.52
C ALA A 84 4.92 -6.19 -8.81
N ILE A 85 6.21 -5.84 -8.70
CA ILE A 85 7.08 -5.64 -9.86
C ILE A 85 7.19 -6.93 -10.68
N LYS A 86 7.42 -8.07 -10.01
CA LYS A 86 7.43 -9.39 -10.67
C LYS A 86 6.08 -9.75 -11.31
N ALA A 87 4.98 -9.28 -10.73
CA ALA A 87 3.63 -9.45 -11.26
C ALA A 87 3.29 -8.48 -12.42
N GLY A 88 4.22 -7.60 -12.82
CA GLY A 88 4.07 -6.71 -13.97
C GLY A 88 3.73 -5.26 -13.64
N TRP A 89 3.75 -4.86 -12.37
CA TRP A 89 3.69 -3.44 -12.03
C TRP A 89 4.94 -2.72 -12.58
N GLN A 90 4.73 -1.61 -13.28
CA GLN A 90 5.77 -0.80 -13.90
C GLN A 90 5.75 0.62 -13.26
N PRO A 91 6.56 0.88 -12.22
CA PRO A 91 6.44 2.09 -11.40
C PRO A 91 6.65 3.40 -12.17
N LYS A 92 7.54 3.39 -13.16
CA LYS A 92 7.93 4.55 -13.97
C LYS A 92 7.05 4.76 -15.20
N LYS A 93 6.23 3.76 -15.56
CA LYS A 93 5.32 3.87 -16.69
C LYS A 93 4.01 4.49 -16.24
N SER A 94 3.62 5.59 -16.87
CA SER A 94 2.31 6.20 -16.64
C SER A 94 1.19 5.22 -16.96
N GLY A 95 0.18 5.17 -16.09
CA GLY A 95 -0.93 4.24 -16.24
C GLY A 95 -1.92 4.31 -15.08
N LYS A 96 -2.92 3.44 -15.14
CA LYS A 96 -3.87 3.22 -14.04
C LYS A 96 -3.14 2.68 -12.81
N PRO A 97 -3.67 2.89 -11.60
CA PRO A 97 -3.18 2.20 -10.42
C PRO A 97 -3.17 0.69 -10.62
N PHE A 98 -2.11 0.03 -10.17
CA PHE A 98 -1.98 -1.41 -10.14
C PHE A 98 -2.38 -1.91 -8.76
N GLU A 99 -3.37 -2.78 -8.68
CA GLU A 99 -3.80 -3.39 -7.42
C GLU A 99 -3.10 -4.73 -7.22
N PHE A 100 -2.58 -4.97 -6.03
CA PHE A 100 -1.87 -6.20 -5.69
C PHE A 100 -2.33 -6.72 -4.34
N ILE A 101 -2.86 -7.94 -4.31
CA ILE A 101 -3.38 -8.59 -3.10
C ILE A 101 -2.27 -9.41 -2.47
N VAL A 102 -2.09 -9.24 -1.15
CA VAL A 102 -1.09 -9.98 -0.37
C VAL A 102 -1.74 -10.58 0.87
N ASN A 103 -1.29 -11.77 1.22
CA ASN A 103 -1.60 -12.40 2.50
C ASN A 103 -0.39 -12.18 3.42
N SER A 104 -0.62 -11.74 4.65
CA SER A 104 0.43 -11.33 5.60
C SER A 104 0.70 -12.37 6.68
#